data_AF-A0A3C1SJA7-F1
#
_entry.id   AF-A0A3C1SJA7-F1
#
_cell.length_a   1.000
_cell.length_b   1.000
_cell.length_c   1.000
_cell.angle_alpha   90.00
_cell.angle_beta   90.00
_cell.angle_gamma   90.00
#
_symmetry.space_group_name_H-M   'P 1'
#
loop_
_entity.id
_entity.type
_entity.pdbx_description
1 polymer ?
#
loop_
_entity_poly.entity_id
_entity_poly.type
_entity_poly.pdbx_seq_one_letter_code
_entity_poly.pdbx_strand_id
1 'polypeptide(L)'
;MEGNLIEQFVEKKALDAMNTLVNTQSDDEAVSAAITVSEAFGESEPFKSIADVKTGMGQKLTLSFQRNLELLIQKTWVEKSDEDLKAQVQLQLNEFCKNLETHSYQKAYTPFFSIVDNVVYLMFGSQTKSKEFAEYALRIDPEFGIFWWYMQNLPRTAAWSEQKSRIAIMLGMYFLANY
;
A
#
# COMPACT_ATOMS: atom_id res chain seq x y z
N MET A 1 23.26 -15.25 12.62
CA MET A 1 21.81 -14.99 12.59
C MET A 1 21.68 -13.49 12.46
N GLU A 2 21.65 -12.99 11.23
CA GLU A 2 21.29 -11.59 11.01
C GLU A 2 19.79 -11.49 11.31
N GLY A 3 19.42 -10.62 12.25
CA GLY A 3 18.02 -10.33 12.54
C GLY A 3 17.30 -9.89 11.26
N ASN A 4 15.99 -10.12 11.21
CA ASN A 4 15.18 -9.67 10.08
C ASN A 4 15.38 -8.15 9.90
N LEU A 5 15.96 -7.71 8.77
CA LEU A 5 16.39 -6.32 8.57
C LEU A 5 15.31 -5.29 8.91
N ILE A 6 14.04 -5.64 8.68
CA ILE A 6 12.90 -4.80 9.02
C ILE A 6 12.83 -4.41 10.51
N GLU A 7 13.32 -5.24 11.42
CA GLU A 7 13.33 -4.95 12.87
C GLU A 7 14.25 -3.78 13.24
N GLN A 8 15.13 -3.36 12.32
CA GLN A 8 15.94 -2.14 12.48
C GLN A 8 15.18 -0.87 12.09
N PHE A 9 14.08 -1.02 11.32
CA PHE A 9 13.31 0.09 10.76
C PHE A 9 11.90 0.20 11.37
N VAL A 10 11.37 -0.89 11.91
CA VAL A 10 10.00 -0.97 12.42
C VAL A 10 10.02 -1.47 13.86
N GLU A 11 9.37 -0.71 14.74
CA GLU A 11 9.22 -1.11 16.13
C GLU A 11 8.39 -2.40 16.26
N LYS A 12 8.69 -3.19 17.29
CA LYS A 12 7.94 -4.42 17.59
C LYS A 12 6.42 -4.20 17.65
N LYS A 13 5.97 -3.05 18.17
CA LYS A 13 4.56 -2.68 18.23
C LYS A 13 3.89 -2.68 16.84
N ALA A 14 4.58 -2.18 15.82
CA ALA A 14 4.05 -2.18 14.45
C ALA A 14 4.07 -3.58 13.81
N LEU A 15 5.04 -4.43 14.15
CA LEU A 15 5.03 -5.85 13.75
C LEU A 15 3.83 -6.60 14.36
N ASP A 16 3.59 -6.42 15.66
CA ASP A 16 2.46 -7.03 16.37
C ASP A 16 1.12 -6.48 15.84
N ALA A 17 1.05 -5.18 15.53
CA ALA A 17 -0.11 -4.57 14.91
C ALA A 17 -0.35 -5.10 13.49
N MET A 18 0.69 -5.31 12.69
CA MET A 18 0.55 -5.91 11.36
C MET A 18 -0.03 -7.33 11.44
N ASN A 19 0.47 -8.14 12.37
CA ASN A 19 -0.06 -9.48 12.63
C ASN A 19 -1.54 -9.43 13.06
N THR A 20 -1.91 -8.46 13.90
CA THR A 20 -3.29 -8.21 14.32
C THR A 20 -4.17 -7.83 13.13
N LEU A 21 -3.73 -6.88 12.31
CA LEU A 21 -4.44 -6.42 11.11
C LEU A 21 -4.74 -7.60 10.18
N VAL A 22 -3.79 -8.49 9.95
CA VAL A 22 -3.99 -9.63 9.05
C VAL A 22 -5.01 -10.62 9.62
N ASN A 23 -4.92 -10.96 10.91
CA ASN A 23 -5.65 -12.11 11.47
C ASN A 23 -6.98 -11.78 12.15
N THR A 24 -7.18 -10.55 12.62
CA THR A 24 -8.42 -10.18 13.32
C THR A 24 -9.64 -10.28 12.40
N GLN A 25 -10.79 -10.62 12.98
CA GLN A 25 -12.10 -10.55 12.32
C GLN A 25 -12.90 -9.32 12.77
N SER A 26 -12.40 -8.56 13.73
CA SER A 26 -13.03 -7.35 14.24
C SER A 26 -12.59 -6.13 13.44
N ASP A 27 -13.55 -5.38 12.90
CA ASP A 27 -13.28 -4.15 12.15
C ASP A 27 -12.62 -3.07 13.01
N ASP A 28 -13.03 -2.96 14.28
CA ASP A 28 -12.47 -1.97 15.23
C ASP A 28 -11.02 -2.30 15.59
N GLU A 29 -10.70 -3.59 15.73
CA GLU A 29 -9.31 -4.04 15.93
C GLU A 29 -8.48 -3.82 14.67
N ALA A 30 -9.03 -4.09 13.48
CA ALA A 30 -8.34 -3.84 12.21
C ALA A 30 -8.02 -2.36 12.02
N VAL A 31 -8.96 -1.46 12.36
CA VAL A 31 -8.73 -0.01 12.33
C VAL A 31 -7.65 0.41 13.32
N SER A 32 -7.72 -0.06 14.56
CA SER A 32 -6.74 0.26 15.60
C SER A 32 -5.34 -0.26 15.25
N ALA A 33 -5.27 -1.47 14.68
CA ALA A 33 -4.05 -2.07 14.17
C ALA A 33 -3.46 -1.25 13.00
N ALA A 34 -4.27 -0.88 12.02
CA ALA A 34 -3.81 -0.07 10.89
C ALA A 34 -3.29 1.32 11.33
N ILE A 35 -3.95 1.96 12.30
CA ILE A 35 -3.45 3.22 12.90
C ILE A 35 -2.08 2.99 13.56
N THR A 36 -1.90 1.88 14.26
CA THR A 36 -0.62 1.56 14.88
C THR A 36 0.46 1.27 13.83
N VAL A 37 0.12 0.56 12.74
CA VAL A 37 1.06 0.36 11.63
C VAL A 37 1.41 1.69 10.96
N SER A 38 0.49 2.65 10.90
CA SER A 38 0.75 3.98 10.33
C SER A 38 1.87 4.75 11.04
N GLU A 39 2.10 4.48 12.33
CA GLU A 39 3.21 5.05 13.10
C GLU A 39 4.58 4.61 12.55
N ALA A 40 4.68 3.43 11.92
CA ALA A 40 5.92 2.97 11.29
C ALA A 40 6.24 3.72 9.98
N PHE A 41 5.24 4.38 9.38
CA PHE A 41 5.41 5.21 8.18
C PHE A 41 5.64 6.70 8.50
N GLY A 42 5.69 7.07 9.79
CA GLY A 42 5.78 8.47 10.23
C GLY A 42 4.65 8.84 11.18
N GLU A 43 4.04 10.02 10.98
CA GLU A 43 3.00 10.52 11.89
C GLU A 43 1.66 9.79 11.70
N SER A 44 1.06 9.28 12.78
CA SER A 44 -0.22 8.55 12.71
C SER A 44 -1.47 9.45 12.77
N GLU A 45 -1.35 10.69 13.23
CA GLU A 45 -2.48 11.63 13.35
C GLU A 45 -3.20 11.90 12.01
N PRO A 46 -2.50 12.12 10.88
CA PRO A 46 -3.15 12.25 9.58
C PRO A 46 -3.92 10.98 9.18
N PHE A 47 -3.38 9.79 9.48
CA PHE A 47 -4.01 8.53 9.14
C PHE A 47 -5.25 8.23 9.99
N LYS A 48 -5.28 8.60 11.27
CA LYS A 48 -6.48 8.46 12.12
C LYS A 48 -7.69 9.16 11.49
N SER A 49 -7.48 10.36 10.94
CA SER A 49 -8.53 11.09 10.24
C SER A 49 -8.99 10.38 8.97
N ILE A 50 -8.09 9.75 8.22
CA ILE A 50 -8.43 8.93 7.04
C ILE A 50 -9.19 7.66 7.43
N ALA A 51 -8.79 7.03 8.52
CA ALA A 51 -9.40 5.81 9.02
C ALA A 51 -10.87 6.02 9.40
N ASP A 52 -11.20 7.17 9.99
CA ASP A 52 -12.57 7.58 10.29
C ASP A 52 -13.32 8.03 9.02
N VAL A 53 -14.32 7.24 8.63
CA VAL A 53 -15.18 7.48 7.46
C VAL A 53 -15.90 8.83 7.54
N LYS A 54 -16.20 9.32 8.74
CA LYS A 54 -17.01 10.54 8.95
C LYS A 54 -16.28 11.83 8.56
N THR A 55 -14.95 11.80 8.49
CA THR A 55 -14.15 12.99 8.20
C THR A 55 -14.12 13.36 6.70
N GLY A 56 -14.45 12.40 5.82
CA GLY A 56 -14.29 12.54 4.37
C GLY A 56 -12.83 12.57 3.89
N MET A 57 -11.84 12.43 4.78
CA MET A 57 -10.41 12.51 4.42
C MET A 57 -9.96 11.36 3.50
N GLY A 58 -10.62 10.19 3.55
CA GLY A 58 -10.35 9.08 2.64
C GLY A 58 -10.59 9.41 1.16
N GLN A 59 -11.54 10.29 0.83
CA GLN A 59 -11.75 10.73 -0.55
C GLN A 59 -10.62 11.63 -1.02
N LYS A 60 -10.15 12.55 -0.17
CA LYS A 60 -8.99 13.39 -0.46
C LYS A 60 -7.74 12.54 -0.68
N LEU A 61 -7.54 11.52 0.17
CA LEU A 61 -6.46 10.56 -0.01
C LEU A 61 -6.57 9.85 -1.37
N THR A 62 -7.76 9.40 -1.75
CA THR A 62 -7.98 8.71 -3.04
C THR A 62 -7.58 9.57 -4.23
N LEU A 63 -7.96 10.85 -4.21
CA LEU A 63 -7.57 11.81 -5.25
C LEU A 63 -6.06 12.08 -5.26
N SER A 64 -5.44 12.20 -4.08
CA SER A 64 -3.99 12.42 -3.96
C SER A 64 -3.21 11.22 -4.47
N PHE A 65 -3.60 10.02 -4.03
CA PHE A 65 -3.03 8.75 -4.48
C PHE A 65 -3.11 8.62 -6.00
N GLN A 66 -4.28 8.85 -6.59
CA GLN A 66 -4.45 8.76 -8.04
C GLN A 66 -3.49 9.70 -8.77
N ARG A 67 -3.46 10.98 -8.38
CA ARG A 67 -2.62 12.00 -9.04
C ARG A 67 -1.13 11.67 -8.90
N ASN A 68 -0.68 11.29 -7.71
CA ASN A 68 0.73 11.00 -7.47
C ASN A 68 1.16 9.76 -8.24
N LEU A 69 0.35 8.70 -8.24
CA LEU A 69 0.66 7.47 -8.95
C LEU A 69 0.60 7.66 -10.48
N GLU A 70 -0.36 8.42 -10.99
CA GLU A 70 -0.41 8.82 -12.41
C GLU A 70 0.86 9.56 -12.82
N LEU A 71 1.28 10.55 -12.03
CA LEU A 71 2.51 11.30 -12.28
C LEU A 71 3.74 10.40 -12.23
N LEU A 72 3.81 9.50 -11.25
CA LEU A 72 4.90 8.53 -11.12
C LEU A 72 4.98 7.64 -12.35
N ILE A 73 3.88 6.98 -12.72
CA ILE A 73 3.79 6.13 -13.92
C ILE A 73 4.23 6.91 -15.16
N GLN A 74 3.69 8.12 -15.37
CA GLN A 74 4.02 8.94 -16.54
C GLN A 74 5.49 9.31 -16.61
N LYS A 75 6.10 9.68 -15.48
CA LYS A 75 7.51 10.09 -15.39
C LYS A 75 8.48 8.92 -15.42
N THR A 76 8.07 7.72 -15.02
CA THR A 76 8.92 6.54 -15.07
C THR A 76 9.29 6.23 -16.52
N TRP A 77 10.57 6.33 -16.82
CA TRP A 77 11.11 5.89 -18.10
C TRP A 77 11.09 4.36 -18.12
N VAL A 78 10.64 3.78 -19.23
CA VAL A 78 10.49 2.33 -19.41
C VAL A 78 11.13 1.91 -20.72
N GLU A 79 11.60 0.66 -20.76
CA GLU A 79 12.03 0.05 -22.01
C GLU A 79 10.84 -0.13 -22.96
N LYS A 80 11.11 -0.21 -24.26
CA LYS A 80 10.05 -0.40 -25.27
C LYS A 80 9.17 -1.64 -25.00
N SER A 81 9.75 -2.68 -24.39
CA SER A 81 9.02 -3.90 -24.01
C SER A 81 7.99 -3.70 -22.91
N ASP A 82 8.08 -2.62 -22.14
CA ASP A 82 7.22 -2.34 -20.98
C ASP A 82 6.26 -1.16 -21.23
N GLU A 83 6.23 -0.58 -22.43
CA GLU A 83 5.29 0.51 -22.80
C GLU A 83 3.82 0.08 -22.69
N ASP A 84 3.50 -1.14 -23.13
CA ASP A 84 2.15 -1.70 -23.04
C ASP A 84 1.73 -1.92 -21.57
N LEU A 85 2.66 -2.38 -20.72
CA LEU A 85 2.42 -2.54 -19.29
C LEU A 85 2.16 -1.19 -18.64
N LYS A 86 2.97 -0.17 -18.96
CA LYS A 86 2.78 1.19 -18.46
C LYS A 86 1.39 1.75 -18.81
N ALA A 87 0.95 1.58 -20.05
CA ALA A 87 -0.40 1.97 -20.47
C ALA A 87 -1.50 1.20 -19.74
N GLN A 88 -1.33 -0.12 -19.58
CA GLN A 88 -2.27 -0.98 -18.86
C GLN A 88 -2.43 -0.56 -17.39
N VAL A 89 -1.32 -0.31 -16.69
CA VAL A 89 -1.32 0.11 -15.28
C VAL A 89 -2.06 1.44 -15.12
N GLN A 90 -1.85 2.37 -16.05
CA GLN A 90 -2.57 3.65 -16.02
C GLN A 90 -4.09 3.47 -16.19
N LEU A 91 -4.54 2.54 -17.04
CA LEU A 91 -5.96 2.22 -17.18
C LEU A 91 -6.51 1.55 -15.91
N GLN A 92 -5.78 0.57 -15.36
CA GLN A 92 -6.17 -0.13 -14.13
C GLN A 92 -6.30 0.81 -12.93
N LEU A 93 -5.38 1.78 -12.79
CA LEU A 93 -5.45 2.80 -11.75
C LEU A 93 -6.75 3.62 -11.84
N ASN A 94 -7.11 4.06 -13.04
CA ASN A 94 -8.33 4.84 -13.27
C ASN A 94 -9.59 4.05 -12.91
N GLU A 95 -9.65 2.77 -13.28
CA GLU A 95 -10.79 1.89 -12.95
C GLU A 95 -10.85 1.59 -11.45
N PHE A 96 -9.70 1.34 -10.83
CA PHE A 96 -9.58 1.12 -9.39
C PHE A 96 -10.12 2.33 -8.60
N CYS A 97 -9.68 3.54 -8.92
CA CYS A 97 -10.14 4.75 -8.23
C CYS A 97 -11.66 4.96 -8.38
N LYS A 98 -12.25 4.70 -9.55
CA LYS A 98 -13.72 4.70 -9.75
C LYS A 98 -14.43 3.66 -8.88
N ASN A 99 -13.85 2.48 -8.71
CA ASN A 99 -14.42 1.45 -7.83
C ASN A 99 -14.40 1.89 -6.35
N LEU A 100 -13.39 2.65 -5.92
CA LEU A 100 -13.34 3.21 -4.56
C LEU A 100 -14.45 4.23 -4.31
N GLU A 101 -14.86 5.02 -5.33
CA GLU A 101 -16.00 5.96 -5.22
C GLU A 101 -17.31 5.21 -4.92
N THR A 102 -17.47 3.99 -5.45
CA THR A 102 -18.64 3.13 -5.19
C THR A 102 -18.52 2.30 -3.91
N HIS A 103 -17.52 2.57 -3.06
CA HIS A 103 -17.29 1.89 -1.77
C HIS A 103 -17.26 0.36 -1.90
N SER A 104 -16.63 -0.15 -2.97
CA SER A 104 -16.46 -1.59 -3.23
C SER A 104 -15.01 -2.04 -2.99
N TYR A 105 -14.48 -1.75 -1.80
CA TYR A 105 -13.15 -2.09 -1.31
C TYR A 105 -12.86 -3.60 -1.29
N GLN A 106 -13.81 -4.47 -0.98
CA GLN A 106 -13.60 -5.93 -1.11
C GLN A 106 -13.20 -6.32 -2.54
N LYS A 107 -13.88 -5.75 -3.54
CA LYS A 107 -13.59 -6.00 -4.96
C LYS A 107 -12.32 -5.29 -5.42
N ALA A 108 -12.00 -4.15 -4.82
CA ALA A 108 -10.82 -3.36 -5.12
C ALA A 108 -9.53 -3.92 -4.50
N TYR A 109 -9.64 -4.80 -3.49
CA TYR A 109 -8.50 -5.33 -2.73
C TYR A 109 -7.49 -6.07 -3.61
N THR A 110 -7.90 -7.06 -4.39
CA THR A 110 -6.98 -7.79 -5.27
C THR A 110 -6.41 -6.90 -6.40
N PRO A 111 -7.22 -6.08 -7.10
CA PRO A 111 -6.71 -5.11 -8.08
C PRO A 111 -5.65 -4.16 -7.52
N PHE A 112 -5.77 -3.75 -6.26
CA PHE A 112 -4.81 -2.86 -5.60
C PHE A 112 -3.38 -3.43 -5.65
N PHE A 113 -3.20 -4.71 -5.33
CA PHE A 113 -1.88 -5.36 -5.40
C PHE A 113 -1.33 -5.39 -6.83
N SER A 114 -2.16 -5.68 -7.82
CA SER A 114 -1.71 -5.70 -9.22
C SER A 114 -1.19 -4.34 -9.66
N ILE A 115 -1.86 -3.25 -9.25
CA ILE A 115 -1.43 -1.89 -9.57
C ILE A 115 -0.09 -1.61 -8.87
N VAL A 116 0.01 -1.87 -7.57
CA VAL A 116 1.22 -1.61 -6.79
C VAL A 116 2.40 -2.43 -7.30
N ASP A 117 2.25 -3.74 -7.48
CA ASP A 117 3.30 -4.63 -7.96
C ASP A 117 3.80 -4.18 -9.34
N ASN A 118 2.89 -3.80 -10.25
CA ASN A 118 3.28 -3.32 -11.57
C ASN A 118 3.97 -1.96 -11.51
N VAL A 119 3.49 -1.01 -10.69
CA VAL A 119 4.17 0.29 -10.53
C VAL A 119 5.59 0.09 -9.99
N VAL A 120 5.74 -0.75 -8.97
CA VAL A 120 7.05 -1.08 -8.40
C VAL A 120 7.94 -1.78 -9.44
N TYR A 121 7.39 -2.68 -10.25
CA TYR A 121 8.11 -3.26 -11.39
C TYR A 121 8.54 -2.19 -12.41
N LEU A 122 7.70 -1.21 -12.74
CA LEU A 122 8.09 -0.15 -13.67
C LEU A 122 9.24 0.71 -13.10
N MET A 123 9.26 0.94 -11.79
CA MET A 123 10.31 1.72 -11.12
C MET A 123 11.65 1.00 -11.02
N PHE A 124 11.64 -0.30 -10.72
CA PHE A 124 12.84 -1.06 -10.36
C PHE A 124 13.17 -2.23 -11.31
N GLY A 125 12.33 -2.42 -12.33
CA GLY A 125 12.48 -3.48 -13.33
C GLY A 125 12.41 -4.88 -12.74
N SER A 126 13.13 -5.80 -13.39
CA SER A 126 13.16 -7.22 -13.03
C SER A 126 13.72 -7.52 -11.63
N GLN A 127 14.46 -6.58 -11.02
CA GLN A 127 15.01 -6.74 -9.67
C GLN A 127 13.92 -6.96 -8.63
N THR A 128 12.70 -6.44 -8.86
CA THR A 128 11.52 -6.64 -8.00
C THR A 128 11.14 -8.11 -7.79
N LYS A 129 11.57 -9.00 -8.70
CA LYS A 129 11.33 -10.45 -8.63
C LYS A 129 12.39 -11.19 -7.80
N SER A 130 13.47 -10.50 -7.41
CA SER A 130 14.50 -11.06 -6.54
C SER A 130 14.00 -11.18 -5.10
N LYS A 131 14.43 -12.24 -4.41
CA LYS A 131 14.18 -12.41 -2.97
C LYS A 131 14.84 -11.32 -2.12
N GLU A 132 15.88 -10.69 -2.66
CA GLU A 132 16.64 -9.63 -2.00
C GLU A 132 16.02 -8.25 -2.19
N PHE A 133 14.96 -8.11 -3.01
CA PHE A 133 14.38 -6.80 -3.32
C PHE A 133 13.85 -6.07 -2.10
N ALA A 134 13.27 -6.79 -1.12
CA ALA A 134 12.77 -6.17 0.10
C ALA A 134 13.89 -5.52 0.93
N GLU A 135 15.05 -6.19 1.02
CA GLU A 135 16.22 -5.63 1.68
C GLU A 135 16.84 -4.49 0.86
N TYR A 136 16.91 -4.65 -0.46
CA TYR A 136 17.35 -3.59 -1.35
C TYR A 136 16.50 -2.31 -1.18
N ALA A 137 15.17 -2.44 -1.20
CA ALA A 137 14.23 -1.35 -1.00
C ALA A 137 14.48 -0.61 0.32
N LEU A 138 14.61 -1.34 1.43
CA LEU A 138 14.91 -0.76 2.75
C LEU A 138 16.24 0.00 2.80
N ARG A 139 17.25 -0.46 2.05
CA ARG A 139 18.59 0.17 2.05
C ARG A 139 18.65 1.44 1.21
N ILE A 140 17.94 1.49 0.09
CA ILE A 140 17.93 2.68 -0.78
C ILE A 140 17.03 3.79 -0.24
N ASP A 141 15.89 3.39 0.32
CA ASP A 141 14.82 4.27 0.72
C ASP A 141 14.01 3.55 1.81
N PRO A 142 14.34 3.79 3.09
CA PRO A 142 13.69 3.11 4.21
C PRO A 142 12.18 3.24 4.21
N GLU A 143 11.64 4.41 3.82
CA GLU A 143 10.20 4.63 3.78
C GLU A 143 9.57 3.68 2.75
N PHE A 144 10.09 3.67 1.51
CA PHE A 144 9.61 2.76 0.47
C PHE A 144 9.78 1.28 0.88
N GLY A 145 10.87 0.94 1.57
CA GLY A 145 11.11 -0.40 2.08
C GLY A 145 10.07 -0.84 3.12
N ILE A 146 9.68 0.04 4.05
CA ILE A 146 8.61 -0.26 5.03
C ILE A 146 7.27 -0.43 4.32
N PHE A 147 6.99 0.36 3.28
CA PHE A 147 5.79 0.18 2.45
C PHE A 147 5.77 -1.15 1.74
N TRP A 148 6.88 -1.51 1.11
CA TRP A 148 6.98 -2.78 0.43
C TRP A 148 6.84 -3.95 1.41
N TRP A 149 7.42 -3.84 2.61
CA TRP A 149 7.21 -4.79 3.69
C TRP A 149 5.72 -4.93 4.05
N TYR A 150 5.00 -3.82 4.22
CA TYR A 150 3.56 -3.83 4.49
C TYR A 150 2.78 -4.56 3.39
N MET A 151 3.03 -4.21 2.12
CA MET A 151 2.37 -4.83 0.98
C MET A 151 2.63 -6.33 0.89
N GLN A 152 3.83 -6.79 1.24
CA GLN A 152 4.19 -8.22 1.23
C GLN A 152 3.59 -9.00 2.40
N ASN A 153 3.27 -8.35 3.51
CA ASN A 153 2.67 -9.00 4.68
C ASN A 153 1.14 -9.06 4.61
N LEU A 154 0.52 -8.36 3.67
CA LEU A 154 -0.90 -8.52 3.40
C LEU A 154 -1.17 -9.79 2.57
N PRO A 155 -2.25 -10.54 2.86
CA PRO A 155 -2.66 -11.66 2.02
C PRO A 155 -3.08 -11.18 0.62
N ARG A 156 -2.63 -11.84 -0.44
CA ARG A 156 -2.98 -11.47 -1.83
C ARG A 156 -4.45 -11.67 -2.17
N THR A 157 -5.11 -12.57 -1.43
CA THR A 157 -6.55 -12.83 -1.49
C THR A 157 -7.06 -12.98 -0.07
N ALA A 158 -8.09 -12.22 0.28
CA ALA A 158 -8.70 -12.29 1.59
C ALA A 158 -10.23 -12.18 1.49
N ALA A 159 -10.93 -12.95 2.30
CA ALA A 159 -12.38 -12.83 2.50
C ALA A 159 -12.66 -11.91 3.69
N TRP A 160 -12.10 -10.70 3.67
CA TRP A 160 -12.26 -9.71 4.73
C TRP A 160 -13.56 -8.92 4.57
N SER A 161 -14.01 -8.28 5.65
CA SER A 161 -15.12 -7.32 5.61
C SER A 161 -14.78 -6.14 4.67
N GLU A 162 -15.82 -5.40 4.32
CA GLU A 162 -15.70 -4.16 3.54
C GLU A 162 -14.80 -3.13 4.25
N GLN A 163 -14.99 -2.95 5.55
CA GLN A 163 -14.25 -2.00 6.36
C GLN A 163 -12.78 -2.40 6.52
N LYS A 164 -12.50 -3.69 6.72
CA LYS A 164 -11.13 -4.19 6.82
C LYS A 164 -10.38 -4.09 5.49
N SER A 165 -11.05 -4.40 4.38
CA SER A 165 -10.51 -4.20 3.03
C SER A 165 -10.22 -2.72 2.78
N ARG A 166 -11.15 -1.84 3.17
CA ARG A 166 -10.99 -0.39 3.09
C ARG A 166 -9.76 0.08 3.85
N ILE A 167 -9.62 -0.27 5.14
CA ILE A 167 -8.52 0.27 5.95
C ILE A 167 -7.15 -0.21 5.46
N ALA A 168 -7.05 -1.46 5.01
CA ALA A 168 -5.82 -2.00 4.44
C ALA A 168 -5.41 -1.27 3.15
N ILE A 169 -6.37 -1.02 2.25
CA ILE A 169 -6.14 -0.24 1.02
C ILE A 169 -5.75 1.20 1.36
N MET A 170 -6.50 1.86 2.26
CA MET A 170 -6.24 3.24 2.65
C MET A 170 -4.86 3.42 3.27
N LEU A 171 -4.38 2.46 4.07
CA LEU A 171 -3.03 2.51 4.63
C LEU A 171 -1.95 2.43 3.55
N GLY A 172 -2.10 1.52 2.58
CA GLY A 172 -1.17 1.43 1.44
C GLY A 172 -1.19 2.69 0.57
N MET A 173 -2.38 3.25 0.32
CA MET A 173 -2.52 4.51 -0.42
C MET A 173 -1.95 5.70 0.34
N TYR A 174 -2.13 5.75 1.66
CA TYR A 174 -1.59 6.80 2.51
C TYR A 174 -0.07 6.88 2.40
N PHE A 175 0.59 5.73 2.36
CA PHE A 175 2.03 5.71 2.12
C PHE A 175 2.38 6.31 0.74
N LEU A 176 1.83 5.76 -0.34
CA LEU A 176 2.17 6.19 -1.71
C LEU A 176 1.75 7.63 -2.03
N ALA A 177 0.79 8.19 -1.29
CA ALA A 177 0.40 9.59 -1.44
C ALA A 177 1.37 10.56 -0.75
N ASN A 178 2.18 10.08 0.21
CA ASN A 178 3.17 10.89 0.92
C ASN A 178 4.62 10.61 0.48
N TYR A 179 4.83 9.57 -0.34
CA TYR A 179 6.05 9.29 -1.08
C TYR A 179 6.20 10.23 -2.30
#